data_AF-A0A655UTD8-F1
#
_entry.id   AF-A0A655UTD8-F1
#
_cell.length_a   1.000
_cell.length_b   1.000
_cell.length_c   1.000
_cell.angle_alpha   90.00
_cell.angle_beta   90.00
_cell.angle_gamma   90.00
#
_symmetry.space_group_name_H-M   'P 1'
#
loop_
_entity.id
_entity.type
_entity.pdbx_description
1 polymer ?
#
loop_
_entity_poly.entity_id
_entity_poly.type
_entity_poly.pdbx_seq_one_letter_code
_entity_poly.pdbx_strand_id
1 'polypeptide(L)'
;MHCAIRGSKHYSFAVSPKARHPVRSRSLMQFIEQAHIEAVMLSNAPSSTFSWYSAEHYAAQALTLELGQVARLGENLLDRLLAFDLAMRDLISRHKPEHLPRKTVMYRVSRTIVRLHDDFDFRFSDDVENFTAFMHGEVFGHDGDKPLMAKNEGEAIVFPNRKVAIGQRAALMVCKVNTRYEDDQLVYD
;
A
#
# COMPACT_ATOMS: atom_id res chain seq x y z
N MET A 1 -2.45 -1.21 -12.48
CA MET A 1 -1.00 -1.36 -12.25
C MET A 1 -0.39 0.01 -12.33
N HIS A 2 0.45 0.38 -11.37
CA HIS A 2 1.02 1.71 -11.17
C HIS A 2 2.50 1.57 -10.78
N CYS A 3 3.20 2.70 -10.68
CA CYS A 3 4.53 2.78 -10.11
C CYS A 3 4.55 3.89 -9.06
N ALA A 4 5.31 3.70 -7.99
CA ALA A 4 5.44 4.70 -6.95
C ALA A 4 6.09 5.98 -7.51
N ILE A 5 5.58 7.14 -7.10
CA ILE A 5 6.15 8.45 -7.48
C ILE A 5 7.44 8.79 -6.71
N ARG A 6 7.81 7.98 -5.72
CA ARG A 6 8.93 8.18 -4.79
C ARG A 6 9.57 6.84 -4.43
N GLY A 7 10.74 6.89 -3.80
CA GLY A 7 11.39 5.72 -3.23
C GLY A 7 10.51 5.00 -2.20
N SER A 8 10.81 3.75 -1.89
CA SER A 8 10.03 2.91 -1.00
C SER A 8 10.92 1.85 -0.38
N LYS A 9 10.75 1.59 0.92
CA LYS A 9 11.41 0.45 1.59
C LYS A 9 10.98 -0.90 1.03
N HIS A 10 9.84 -0.93 0.35
CA HIS A 10 9.33 -2.08 -0.41
C HIS A 10 9.30 -1.70 -1.90
N TYR A 11 10.11 -2.33 -2.76
CA TYR A 11 10.19 -1.99 -4.18
C TYR A 11 8.84 -2.16 -4.89
N SER A 12 8.07 -3.17 -4.49
CA SER A 12 6.69 -3.35 -4.93
C SER A 12 5.74 -3.59 -3.76
N PHE A 13 4.55 -3.01 -3.83
CA PHE A 13 3.52 -3.24 -2.83
C PHE A 13 2.10 -3.14 -3.41
N ALA A 14 1.16 -3.84 -2.78
CA ALA A 14 -0.24 -3.83 -3.13
C ALA A 14 -1.06 -2.98 -2.15
N VAL A 15 -2.14 -2.38 -2.64
CA VAL A 15 -3.18 -1.75 -1.83
C VAL A 15 -4.47 -2.50 -2.05
N SER A 16 -4.95 -3.18 -1.00
CA SER A 16 -6.26 -3.80 -1.00
C SER A 16 -7.31 -2.80 -0.53
N PRO A 17 -8.41 -2.61 -1.27
CA PRO A 17 -9.45 -1.65 -0.92
C PRO A 17 -10.21 -2.07 0.34
N LYS A 18 -10.89 -1.10 0.96
CA LYS A 18 -11.94 -1.35 1.96
C LYS A 18 -13.28 -1.32 1.21
N ALA A 19 -13.89 -2.48 1.06
CA ALA A 19 -15.22 -2.63 0.49
C ALA A 19 -16.13 -3.34 1.49
N ARG A 20 -17.45 -3.27 1.27
CA ARG A 20 -18.43 -4.04 2.04
C ARG A 20 -18.42 -5.56 1.73
N HIS A 21 -17.79 -5.94 0.62
CA HIS A 21 -17.73 -7.30 0.11
C HIS A 21 -16.44 -8.05 0.51
N PRO A 22 -16.45 -9.40 0.49
CA PRO A 22 -15.26 -10.23 0.75
C PRO A 22 -14.26 -10.19 -0.43
N VAL A 23 -13.44 -9.14 -0.47
CA VAL A 23 -12.50 -8.85 -1.58
C VAL A 23 -11.04 -9.17 -1.28
N ARG A 24 -10.80 -10.02 -0.27
CA ARG A 24 -9.45 -10.37 0.22
C ARG A 24 -9.29 -11.89 0.33
N SER A 25 -9.60 -12.59 -0.76
CA SER A 25 -9.54 -14.06 -0.82
C SER A 25 -8.12 -14.60 -0.59
N ARG A 26 -8.05 -15.86 -0.15
CA ARG A 26 -6.78 -16.62 -0.11
C ARG A 26 -6.12 -16.71 -1.48
N SER A 27 -6.90 -16.92 -2.54
CA SER A 27 -6.38 -16.94 -3.91
C SER A 27 -5.72 -15.62 -4.33
N LEU A 28 -6.29 -14.48 -3.90
CA LEU A 28 -5.69 -13.17 -4.19
C LEU A 28 -4.34 -13.02 -3.49
N MET A 29 -4.24 -13.47 -2.24
CA MET A 29 -2.99 -13.40 -1.49
C MET A 29 -1.94 -14.39 -2.01
N GLN A 30 -2.35 -15.58 -2.45
CA GLN A 30 -1.46 -16.52 -3.14
C GLN A 30 -0.87 -15.91 -4.41
N PHE A 31 -1.67 -15.18 -5.20
CA PHE A 31 -1.17 -14.43 -6.34
C PHE A 31 -0.14 -13.37 -5.93
N ILE A 32 -0.40 -12.59 -4.88
CA ILE A 32 0.54 -11.58 -4.35
C ILE A 32 1.87 -12.23 -3.95
N GLU A 33 1.83 -13.35 -3.24
CA GLU A 33 3.02 -14.08 -2.82
C GLU A 33 3.77 -14.70 -4.00
N GLN A 34 3.07 -15.22 -5.01
CA GLN A 34 3.66 -15.74 -6.24
C GLN A 34 4.33 -14.64 -7.06
N ALA A 35 3.70 -13.46 -7.10
CA ALA A 35 4.24 -12.27 -7.76
C ALA A 35 5.42 -11.62 -7.01
N HIS A 36 5.79 -12.15 -5.84
CA HIS A 36 6.82 -11.62 -4.95
C HIS A 36 6.60 -10.15 -4.57
N ILE A 37 5.33 -9.75 -4.43
CA ILE A 37 5.00 -8.40 -3.96
C ILE A 37 5.41 -8.28 -2.50
N GLU A 38 6.26 -7.30 -2.19
CA GLU A 38 7.01 -7.25 -0.93
C GLU A 38 6.13 -6.85 0.26
N ALA A 39 5.11 -6.03 0.01
CA ALA A 39 4.16 -5.62 1.04
C ALA A 39 2.72 -5.50 0.54
N VAL A 40 1.76 -5.65 1.45
CA VAL A 40 0.33 -5.38 1.21
C VAL A 40 -0.20 -4.40 2.24
N MET A 41 -0.80 -3.30 1.78
CA MET A 41 -1.51 -2.35 2.60
C MET A 41 -3.02 -2.58 2.52
N LEU A 42 -3.62 -2.92 3.67
CA LEU A 42 -5.05 -3.14 3.81
C LEU A 42 -5.72 -1.82 4.19
N SER A 43 -6.49 -1.26 3.25
CA SER A 43 -7.23 -0.01 3.46
C SER A 43 -8.27 -0.20 4.57
N ASN A 44 -8.45 0.84 5.40
CA ASN A 44 -9.40 0.86 6.51
C ASN A 44 -10.68 1.69 6.22
N ALA A 45 -10.68 2.48 5.15
CA ALA A 45 -11.79 3.33 4.73
C ALA A 45 -12.00 3.25 3.20
N PRO A 46 -13.23 3.49 2.71
CA PRO A 46 -13.51 3.65 1.29
C PRO A 46 -12.60 4.69 0.61
N SER A 47 -12.41 4.54 -0.70
CA SER A 47 -11.59 5.46 -1.49
C SER A 47 -12.31 5.81 -2.81
N SER A 48 -11.64 6.52 -3.71
CA SER A 48 -12.13 6.87 -5.05
C SER A 48 -11.27 6.24 -6.16
N THR A 49 -10.45 5.25 -5.81
CA THR A 49 -9.59 4.55 -6.80
C THR A 49 -10.42 3.60 -7.66
N PHE A 50 -9.93 3.32 -8.87
CA PHE A 50 -10.58 2.36 -9.75
C PHE A 50 -10.60 0.93 -9.17
N SER A 51 -9.56 0.55 -8.41
CA SER A 51 -9.52 -0.71 -7.67
C SER A 51 -10.61 -0.79 -6.59
N TRP A 52 -10.84 0.30 -5.85
CA TRP A 52 -11.93 0.37 -4.88
C TRP A 52 -13.29 0.27 -5.56
N TYR A 53 -13.49 0.99 -6.67
CA TYR A 53 -14.75 0.96 -7.41
C TYR A 53 -15.14 -0.47 -7.83
N SER A 54 -14.19 -1.22 -8.39
CA SER A 54 -14.41 -2.62 -8.76
C SER A 54 -14.75 -3.52 -7.56
N ALA A 55 -14.07 -3.33 -6.43
CA ALA A 55 -14.33 -4.08 -5.20
C ALA A 55 -15.70 -3.76 -4.59
N GLU A 56 -16.05 -2.47 -4.50
CA GLU A 56 -17.28 -2.01 -3.84
C GLU A 56 -18.54 -2.30 -4.66
N HIS A 57 -18.47 -2.10 -5.98
CA HIS A 57 -19.65 -2.22 -6.83
C HIS A 57 -19.85 -3.61 -7.43
N TYR A 58 -18.78 -4.42 -7.54
CA TYR A 58 -18.82 -5.72 -8.21
C TYR A 58 -18.26 -6.88 -7.37
N ALA A 59 -17.92 -6.64 -6.10
CA ALA A 59 -17.30 -7.64 -5.22
C ALA A 59 -16.02 -8.28 -5.82
N ALA A 60 -15.34 -7.56 -6.72
CA ALA A 60 -14.15 -8.07 -7.39
C ALA A 60 -12.96 -8.19 -6.43
N GLN A 61 -12.14 -9.22 -6.61
CA GLN A 61 -10.82 -9.33 -5.99
C GLN A 61 -9.89 -8.29 -6.62
N ALA A 62 -9.83 -7.09 -6.04
CA ALA A 62 -9.18 -5.93 -6.66
C ALA A 62 -7.97 -5.46 -5.85
N LEU A 63 -6.94 -5.01 -6.56
CA LEU A 63 -5.72 -4.42 -5.98
C LEU A 63 -5.30 -3.19 -6.80
N THR A 64 -4.73 -2.20 -6.13
CA THR A 64 -3.76 -1.29 -6.77
C THR A 64 -2.38 -1.85 -6.51
N LEU A 65 -1.60 -2.12 -7.57
CA LEU A 65 -0.21 -2.55 -7.45
C LEU A 65 0.71 -1.40 -7.81
N GLU A 66 1.64 -1.07 -6.91
CA GLU A 66 2.76 -0.16 -7.14
C GLU A 66 4.01 -1.01 -7.43
N LEU A 67 4.48 -0.99 -8.68
CA LEU A 67 5.53 -1.86 -9.20
C LEU A 67 6.78 -1.04 -9.51
N GLY A 68 7.67 -0.91 -8.53
CA GLY A 68 8.85 -0.05 -8.63
C GLY A 68 8.50 1.43 -8.57
N GLN A 69 9.39 2.26 -9.11
CA GLN A 69 9.27 3.70 -9.15
C GLN A 69 9.02 4.18 -10.58
N VAL A 70 8.32 5.30 -10.75
CA VAL A 70 8.13 5.94 -12.07
C VAL A 70 9.48 6.15 -12.76
N ALA A 71 9.58 5.70 -14.00
CA ALA A 71 10.72 5.90 -14.89
C ALA A 71 10.20 6.16 -16.31
N ARG A 72 11.06 6.67 -17.21
CA ARG A 72 10.68 6.83 -18.61
C ARG A 72 10.45 5.44 -19.24
N LEU A 73 9.73 5.43 -20.35
CA LEU A 73 9.55 4.20 -21.14
C LEU A 73 10.93 3.66 -21.57
N GLY A 74 11.15 2.37 -21.37
CA GLY A 74 12.45 1.72 -21.63
C GLY A 74 13.49 1.85 -20.51
N GLU A 75 13.25 2.66 -19.49
CA GLU A 75 14.17 2.86 -18.36
C GLU A 75 13.73 2.12 -17.08
N ASN A 76 12.61 1.38 -17.14
CA ASN A 76 12.17 0.53 -16.04
C ASN A 76 13.06 -0.71 -15.94
N LEU A 77 13.52 -1.05 -14.73
CA LEU A 77 14.29 -2.27 -14.47
C LEU A 77 13.36 -3.49 -14.40
N LEU A 78 12.90 -3.96 -15.57
CA LEU A 78 11.93 -5.07 -15.68
C LEU A 78 12.43 -6.38 -15.06
N ASP A 79 13.74 -6.58 -14.94
CA ASP A 79 14.33 -7.73 -14.25
C ASP A 79 13.88 -7.83 -12.78
N ARG A 80 13.59 -6.69 -12.14
CA ARG A 80 13.05 -6.66 -10.77
C ARG A 80 11.58 -7.06 -10.69
N LEU A 81 10.89 -7.11 -11.83
CA LEU A 81 9.47 -7.47 -11.94
C LEU A 81 9.28 -8.87 -12.55
N LEU A 82 10.34 -9.66 -12.70
CA LEU A 82 10.27 -10.99 -13.31
C LEU A 82 9.25 -11.91 -12.62
N ALA A 83 9.25 -11.95 -11.29
CA ALA A 83 8.30 -12.77 -10.53
C ALA A 83 6.84 -12.32 -10.73
N PHE A 84 6.62 -10.99 -10.83
CA PHE A 84 5.31 -10.43 -11.13
C PHE A 84 4.85 -10.75 -12.56
N ASP A 85 5.73 -10.62 -13.56
CA ASP A 85 5.43 -10.95 -14.95
C ASP A 85 5.02 -12.44 -15.09
N LEU A 86 5.81 -13.34 -14.50
CA LEU A 86 5.50 -14.78 -14.49
C LEU A 86 4.17 -15.07 -13.78
N ALA A 87 3.95 -14.52 -12.58
CA ALA A 87 2.71 -14.73 -11.84
C ALA A 87 1.47 -14.22 -12.58
N MET A 88 1.58 -13.12 -13.32
CA MET A 88 0.50 -12.62 -14.18
C MET A 88 0.21 -13.55 -15.35
N ARG A 89 1.26 -14.10 -16.00
CA ARG A 89 1.11 -15.09 -17.07
C ARG A 89 0.44 -16.37 -16.56
N ASP A 90 0.83 -16.85 -15.40
CA ASP A 90 0.23 -18.02 -14.75
C ASP A 90 -1.25 -17.75 -14.42
N LEU A 91 -1.57 -16.57 -13.88
CA LEU A 91 -2.94 -16.19 -13.53
C LEU A 91 -3.87 -16.19 -14.76
N ILE A 92 -3.47 -15.55 -15.86
CA ILE A 92 -4.32 -15.45 -17.06
C ILE A 92 -4.44 -16.79 -17.80
N SER A 93 -3.36 -17.57 -17.79
CA SER A 93 -3.29 -18.86 -18.49
C SER A 93 -3.85 -20.01 -17.65
N ARG A 94 -4.10 -19.78 -16.35
CA ARG A 94 -4.48 -20.78 -15.36
C ARG A 94 -3.47 -21.93 -15.24
N HIS A 95 -2.21 -21.67 -15.57
CA HIS A 95 -1.14 -22.64 -15.39
C HIS A 95 -0.73 -22.69 -13.92
N LYS A 96 -0.16 -23.84 -13.54
CA LYS A 96 0.40 -24.01 -12.21
C LYS A 96 1.70 -23.21 -12.12
N PRO A 97 1.88 -22.36 -11.10
CA PRO A 97 3.13 -21.62 -10.97
C PRO A 97 4.33 -22.54 -10.78
N GLU A 98 5.42 -22.23 -11.48
CA GLU A 98 6.64 -23.06 -11.48
C GLU A 98 7.67 -22.61 -10.44
N HIS A 99 7.68 -21.33 -10.06
CA HIS A 99 8.60 -20.79 -9.06
C HIS A 99 7.99 -20.79 -7.66
N LEU A 100 8.84 -20.76 -6.62
CA LEU A 100 8.38 -20.71 -5.24
C LEU A 100 7.86 -19.31 -4.87
N PRO A 101 6.72 -19.21 -4.14
CA PRO A 101 6.21 -17.93 -3.64
C PRO A 101 7.11 -17.37 -2.53
N ARG A 102 6.96 -16.08 -2.24
CA ARG A 102 7.59 -15.40 -1.10
C ARG A 102 6.53 -14.74 -0.22
N LYS A 103 6.72 -14.84 1.10
CA LYS A 103 5.83 -14.17 2.06
C LYS A 103 5.91 -12.65 1.90
N THR A 104 4.75 -12.02 1.91
CA THR A 104 4.59 -10.55 1.85
C THR A 104 4.42 -9.96 3.25
N VAL A 105 4.87 -8.72 3.46
CA VAL A 105 4.66 -8.01 4.73
C VAL A 105 3.26 -7.39 4.73
N MET A 106 2.44 -7.78 5.70
CA MET A 106 1.07 -7.26 5.84
C MET A 106 1.04 -5.99 6.69
N TYR A 107 0.40 -4.96 6.17
CA TYR A 107 0.15 -3.70 6.84
C TYR A 107 -1.34 -3.40 6.90
N ARG A 108 -1.80 -2.83 8.01
CA ARG A 108 -3.10 -2.16 8.08
C ARG A 108 -2.91 -0.64 8.09
N VAL A 109 -3.84 0.08 7.47
CA VAL A 109 -3.92 1.53 7.65
C VAL A 109 -4.35 1.82 9.08
N SER A 110 -3.46 2.48 9.84
CA SER A 110 -3.70 2.95 11.20
C SER A 110 -4.58 4.20 11.18
N ARG A 111 -4.22 5.18 10.34
CA ARG A 111 -4.96 6.44 10.17
C ARG A 111 -4.60 7.15 8.89
N THR A 112 -5.45 8.09 8.51
CA THR A 112 -5.25 9.01 7.40
C THR A 112 -4.87 10.38 7.95
N ILE A 113 -3.80 10.99 7.43
CA ILE A 113 -3.46 12.39 7.70
C ILE A 113 -4.16 13.24 6.64
N VAL A 114 -5.06 14.10 7.07
CA VAL A 114 -5.79 15.06 6.22
C VAL A 114 -5.27 16.45 6.56
N ARG A 115 -4.91 17.24 5.55
CA ARG A 115 -4.47 18.63 5.74
C ARG A 115 -5.67 19.50 6.09
N LEU A 116 -5.62 20.20 7.23
CA LEU A 116 -6.70 21.05 7.71
C LEU A 116 -6.37 22.54 7.62
N HIS A 117 -5.10 22.92 7.72
CA HIS A 117 -4.66 24.31 7.70
C HIS A 117 -3.67 24.59 6.55
N ASP A 118 -3.50 25.87 6.24
CA ASP A 118 -2.47 26.33 5.29
C ASP A 118 -1.06 26.07 5.82
N ASP A 119 -0.84 26.28 7.12
CA ASP A 119 0.41 26.00 7.82
C ASP A 119 0.57 24.49 8.05
N PHE A 120 0.99 23.78 7.02
CA PHE A 120 1.14 22.32 7.03
C PHE A 120 2.50 21.95 6.45
N ASP A 121 3.28 21.20 7.21
CA ASP A 121 4.53 20.64 6.68
C ASP A 121 4.94 19.33 7.38
N PHE A 122 5.80 18.58 6.69
CA PHE A 122 6.50 17.44 7.22
C PHE A 122 7.96 17.79 7.52
N ARG A 123 8.51 17.19 8.57
CA ARG A 123 9.91 17.41 9.00
C ARG A 123 10.95 16.69 8.14
N PHE A 124 10.52 15.73 7.33
CA PHE A 124 11.38 15.02 6.40
C PHE A 124 11.40 15.70 5.02
N SER A 125 12.46 15.46 4.27
CA SER A 125 12.63 15.91 2.89
C SER A 125 11.71 15.18 1.91
N ASP A 126 11.57 15.72 0.71
CA ASP A 126 10.67 15.18 -0.33
C ASP A 126 11.08 13.81 -0.87
N ASP A 127 12.30 13.37 -0.62
CA ASP A 127 12.86 12.06 -0.95
C ASP A 127 12.52 10.97 0.08
N VAL A 128 11.75 11.28 1.12
CA VAL A 128 11.29 10.28 2.09
C VAL A 128 10.67 9.08 1.36
N GLU A 129 11.13 7.89 1.76
CA GLU A 129 10.65 6.64 1.19
C GLU A 129 9.30 6.26 1.77
N ASN A 130 8.43 5.65 0.96
CA ASN A 130 7.27 4.96 1.50
C ASN A 130 7.72 3.90 2.50
N PHE A 131 6.90 3.72 3.54
CA PHE A 131 7.15 2.84 4.68
C PHE A 131 8.34 3.25 5.55
N THR A 132 8.74 4.53 5.53
CA THR A 132 9.61 5.10 6.57
C THR A 132 8.89 5.07 7.91
N ALA A 133 9.46 4.34 8.87
CA ALA A 133 8.89 4.13 10.20
C ALA A 133 9.39 5.16 11.20
N PHE A 134 8.54 5.49 12.18
CA PHE A 134 8.83 6.43 13.26
C PHE A 134 8.68 5.76 14.63
N MET A 135 9.43 6.24 15.62
CA MET A 135 9.29 5.81 17.02
C MET A 135 8.04 6.40 17.66
N HIS A 136 7.49 5.75 18.69
CA HIS A 136 6.34 6.29 19.40
C HIS A 136 6.61 7.71 19.94
N GLY A 137 5.70 8.64 19.66
CA GLY A 137 5.83 10.05 20.06
C GLY A 137 6.77 10.90 19.20
N GLU A 138 7.46 10.29 18.23
CA GLU A 138 8.29 11.04 17.28
C GLU A 138 7.43 11.96 16.42
N VAL A 139 7.77 13.25 16.41
CA VAL A 139 7.08 14.27 15.61
C VAL A 139 7.66 14.27 14.21
N PHE A 140 6.81 14.05 13.21
CA PHE A 140 7.20 14.02 11.80
C PHE A 140 6.59 15.17 10.98
N GLY A 141 5.82 16.07 11.60
CA GLY A 141 5.23 17.23 10.93
C GLY A 141 4.32 18.05 11.85
N HIS A 142 3.57 18.98 11.27
CA HIS A 142 2.51 19.73 11.93
C HIS A 142 1.38 20.09 10.95
N ASP A 143 0.22 20.40 11.51
CA ASP A 143 -0.94 20.94 10.80
C ASP A 143 -1.57 22.04 11.67
N GLY A 144 -1.24 23.28 11.34
CA GLY A 144 -1.36 24.43 12.25
C GLY A 144 -0.53 24.22 13.51
N ASP A 145 -1.12 24.56 14.66
CA ASP A 145 -0.47 24.40 15.97
C ASP A 145 -0.37 22.93 16.45
N LYS A 146 -1.01 21.98 15.75
CA LYS A 146 -1.05 20.58 16.17
C LYS A 146 0.12 19.79 15.59
N PRO A 147 1.01 19.21 16.42
CA PRO A 147 2.08 18.36 15.93
C PRO A 147 1.52 17.03 15.40
N LEU A 148 2.10 16.55 14.30
CA LEU A 148 1.86 15.22 13.76
C LEU A 148 2.91 14.26 14.31
N MET A 149 2.48 13.33 15.16
CA MET A 149 3.37 12.43 15.89
C MET A 149 2.96 10.97 15.67
N ALA A 150 3.90 10.05 15.66
CA ALA A 150 3.62 8.62 15.52
C ALA A 150 2.90 8.08 16.76
N LYS A 151 1.76 7.41 16.55
CA LYS A 151 0.92 6.92 17.66
C LYS A 151 1.33 5.55 18.17
N ASN A 152 1.88 4.71 17.29
CA ASN A 152 2.33 3.37 17.61
C ASN A 152 3.82 3.25 17.35
N GLU A 153 4.48 2.34 18.07
CA GLU A 153 5.87 2.00 17.79
C GLU A 153 5.99 1.39 16.38
N GLY A 154 6.87 1.96 15.56
CA GLY A 154 7.05 1.52 14.18
C GLY A 154 5.90 1.88 13.23
N GLU A 155 5.08 2.89 13.56
CA GLU A 155 4.10 3.46 12.63
C GLU A 155 4.84 4.08 11.44
N ALA A 156 4.50 3.66 10.23
CA ALA A 156 5.20 4.05 9.01
C ALA A 156 4.33 4.90 8.09
N ILE A 157 4.95 5.84 7.38
CA ILE A 157 4.24 6.74 6.46
C ILE A 157 4.21 6.20 5.04
N VAL A 158 3.07 6.36 4.36
CA VAL A 158 2.85 5.95 2.97
C VAL A 158 2.12 7.07 2.22
N PHE A 159 2.50 7.28 0.95
CA PHE A 159 2.02 8.35 0.08
C PHE A 159 2.09 9.76 0.69
N PRO A 160 3.22 10.19 1.30
CA PRO A 160 3.33 11.56 1.79
C PRO A 160 3.27 12.57 0.64
N ASN A 161 2.46 13.60 0.82
CA ASN A 161 2.34 14.72 -0.11
C ASN A 161 2.00 16.00 0.67
N ARG A 162 3.00 16.89 0.83
CA ARG A 162 2.83 18.19 1.49
C ARG A 162 2.06 19.22 0.65
N LYS A 163 1.89 18.97 -0.65
CA LYS A 163 1.28 19.90 -1.61
C LYS A 163 -0.21 19.63 -1.84
N VAL A 164 -0.84 18.81 -1.01
CA VAL A 164 -2.28 18.51 -1.12
C VAL A 164 -3.12 19.72 -0.73
N ALA A 165 -4.28 19.88 -1.36
CA ALA A 165 -5.23 20.91 -0.97
C ALA A 165 -5.78 20.67 0.45
N ILE A 166 -6.27 21.73 1.10
CA ILE A 166 -6.99 21.62 2.37
C ILE A 166 -8.19 20.67 2.21
N GLY A 167 -8.41 19.82 3.21
CA GLY A 167 -9.43 18.77 3.21
C GLY A 167 -9.02 17.49 2.48
N GLN A 168 -7.85 17.46 1.82
CA GLN A 168 -7.35 16.28 1.13
C GLN A 168 -6.35 15.49 1.99
N ARG A 169 -6.23 14.20 1.67
CA ARG A 169 -5.29 13.28 2.34
C ARG A 169 -3.84 13.65 1.99
N ALA A 170 -3.07 14.03 2.99
CA ALA A 170 -1.63 14.30 2.89
C ALA A 170 -0.77 13.04 3.03
N ALA A 171 -1.20 12.05 3.82
CA ALA A 171 -0.48 10.80 4.00
C ALA A 171 -1.36 9.69 4.58
N LEU A 172 -0.88 8.45 4.52
CA LEU A 172 -1.38 7.34 5.32
C LEU A 172 -0.33 6.95 6.35
N MET A 173 -0.80 6.58 7.52
CA MET A 173 0.02 5.91 8.53
C MET A 173 -0.36 4.43 8.58
N VAL A 174 0.63 3.54 8.59
CA VAL A 174 0.43 2.10 8.56
C VAL A 174 1.19 1.40 9.68
N CYS A 175 0.67 0.26 10.12
CA CYS A 175 1.33 -0.62 11.08
C CYS A 175 1.38 -2.04 10.51
N LYS A 176 2.48 -2.75 10.76
CA LYS A 176 2.54 -4.19 10.47
C LYS A 176 1.47 -4.91 11.28
N VAL A 177 0.86 -5.93 10.69
CA VAL A 177 -0.21 -6.68 11.34
C VAL A 177 -0.07 -8.17 11.05
N ASN A 178 -0.38 -9.00 12.04
CA ASN A 178 -0.54 -10.42 11.82
C ASN A 178 -1.92 -10.68 11.20
N THR A 179 -1.98 -11.61 10.25
CA THR A 179 -3.20 -11.93 9.53
C THR A 179 -3.54 -13.40 9.68
N ARG A 180 -4.82 -13.72 9.52
CA ARG A 180 -5.33 -15.09 9.45
C ARG A 180 -6.42 -15.17 8.38
N TYR A 181 -6.88 -16.38 8.10
CA TYR A 181 -8.02 -16.61 7.23
C TYR A 181 -9.24 -17.06 8.02
N GLU A 182 -10.36 -16.40 7.76
CA GLU A 182 -11.70 -16.79 8.20
C GLU A 182 -12.57 -16.91 6.95
N ASP A 183 -13.19 -18.07 6.73
CA ASP A 183 -14.03 -18.33 5.55
C ASP A 183 -13.39 -17.92 4.21
N ASP A 184 -12.11 -18.29 4.05
CA ASP A 184 -11.25 -17.98 2.91
C ASP A 184 -10.95 -16.47 2.69
N GLN A 185 -11.27 -15.61 3.66
CA GLN A 185 -10.96 -14.19 3.65
C GLN A 185 -9.83 -13.84 4.61
N LEU A 186 -8.91 -13.00 4.14
CA LEU A 186 -7.84 -12.44 4.95
C LEU A 186 -8.42 -11.42 5.94
N VAL A 187 -8.22 -11.69 7.23
CA VAL A 187 -8.59 -10.80 8.33
C VAL A 187 -7.37 -10.50 9.21
N TYR A 188 -7.49 -9.45 10.00
CA TYR A 188 -6.50 -9.05 10.98
C TYR A 188 -7.20 -8.48 12.21
N ASP A 189 -6.48 -8.50 13.33
CA ASP A 189 -6.90 -7.86 14.58
C ASP A 189 -6.47 -6.38 14.64
#